data_AF-A0A383BT45-F1
#
_entry.id   AF-A0A383BT45-F1
#
_cell.length_a   1.000
_cell.length_b   1.000
_cell.length_c   1.000
_cell.angle_alpha   90.00
_cell.angle_beta   90.00
_cell.angle_gamma   90.00
#
_symmetry.space_group_name_H-M   'P 1'
#
loop_
_entity.id
_entity.type
_entity.pdbx_description
1 polymer ?
#
loop_
_entity_poly.entity_id
_entity_poly.type
_entity_poly.pdbx_seq_one_letter_code
_entity_poly.pdbx_strand_id
1 'polypeptide(L)' 'QNLYVTRLAQGVPIGGELHFLDENTLNTAFQSRKKID' A
#
# COMPACT_ATOMS: atom_id res chain seq x y z
N GLN A 1 -0.16 7.38 -29.67
CA GLN A 1 0.01 8.21 -28.45
C GLN A 1 0.32 7.26 -27.30
N ASN A 2 1.53 7.32 -26.71
CA ASN A 2 1.87 6.50 -25.54
C ASN A 2 1.58 7.30 -24.28
N LEU A 3 0.46 7.00 -23.63
CA LEU A 3 0.09 7.58 -22.34
C LEU A 3 0.31 6.54 -21.24
N TYR A 4 1.13 6.89 -20.26
CA TYR A 4 1.35 6.07 -19.07
C TYR A 4 0.30 6.43 -18.02
N VAL A 5 -0.65 5.52 -17.79
CA VAL A 5 -1.65 5.67 -16.72
C VAL A 5 -1.10 5.02 -15.46
N THR A 6 -1.12 5.76 -14.34
CA THR A 6 -0.66 5.28 -13.03
C THR A 6 -1.75 5.48 -11.98
N ARG A 7 -1.56 4.83 -10.82
CA ARG A 7 -2.48 4.88 -9.67
C ARG A 7 -1.69 5.32 -8.45
N LEU A 8 -2.34 6.07 -7.56
CA LEU A 8 -1.80 6.36 -6.24
C LEU A 8 -1.50 5.05 -5.47
N ALA A 9 -0.41 5.07 -4.71
CA ALA A 9 -0.10 3.98 -3.80
C ALA A 9 -1.15 3.90 -2.69
N GLN A 10 -1.53 2.68 -2.32
CA GLN A 10 -2.45 2.39 -1.23
C GLN A 10 -1.79 1.37 -0.32
N GLY A 11 -1.83 1.59 0.99
CA GLY A 11 -1.17 0.73 1.97
C GLY A 11 -1.33 1.28 3.38
N VAL A 12 -0.43 0.86 4.27
CA VAL A 12 -0.40 1.31 5.67
C VAL A 12 -0.18 2.84 5.74
N PRO A 13 -0.95 3.59 6.54
CA PRO A 13 -0.78 5.02 6.70
C PRO A 13 0.52 5.35 7.44
N ILE A 14 1.11 6.50 7.13
CA ILE A 14 2.32 6.98 7.81
C ILE A 14 1.94 7.45 9.22
N GLY A 15 2.72 7.01 10.22
CA GLY A 15 2.55 7.45 11.61
C GLY A 15 1.43 6.74 12.39
N GLY A 16 0.76 5.75 11.79
CA GLY A 16 -0.13 4.84 12.52
C GLY A 16 0.63 3.64 13.08
N GLU A 17 0.17 3.09 14.20
CA GLU A 17 0.72 1.82 14.72
C GLU A 17 -0.02 0.62 14.11
N LEU A 18 0.71 -0.45 13.80
CA LEU A 18 0.15 -1.65 13.18
C LEU A 18 -0.96 -2.30 14.01
N HIS A 19 -0.93 -2.15 15.33
CA HIS A 19 -1.91 -2.73 16.25
C HIS A 19 -3.30 -2.10 16.13
N PHE A 20 -3.40 -0.87 15.60
CA PHE A 20 -4.66 -0.16 15.43
C PHE A 20 -5.19 -0.24 14.00
N LEU A 21 -4.45 -0.87 13.09
CA LEU A 21 -4.88 -1.05 11.71
C LEU A 21 -5.85 -2.22 11.59
N ASP A 22 -6.81 -2.06 10.70
CA ASP A 22 -7.68 -3.17 10.31
C ASP A 22 -6.89 -4.20 9.49
N GLU A 23 -7.28 -5.46 9.65
CA GLU A 23 -6.62 -6.60 9.03
C GLU A 23 -6.70 -6.55 7.49
N ASN A 24 -7.78 -6.02 6.93
CA ASN A 24 -7.97 -5.94 5.48
C ASN A 24 -6.99 -4.95 4.85
N THR A 25 -6.73 -3.80 5.49
CA THR A 25 -5.71 -2.84 5.08
C THR A 25 -4.32 -3.47 5.14
N LEU A 26 -4.00 -4.20 6.22
CA LEU A 26 -2.72 -4.90 6.33
C LEU A 26 -2.54 -5.94 5.21
N ASN A 27 -3.53 -6.80 5.00
CA ASN A 27 -3.50 -7.81 3.95
C ASN A 27 -3.32 -7.19 2.56
N THR A 28 -4.04 -6.12 2.25
CA THR A 28 -3.93 -5.40 0.97
C THR A 28 -2.56 -4.75 0.80
N ALA A 29 -2.01 -4.14 1.86
CA ALA A 29 -0.68 -3.54 1.85
C ALA A 29 0.41 -4.60 1.64
N PHE A 30 0.28 -5.77 2.26
CA PHE A 30 1.24 -6.87 2.08
C PHE A 30 1.17 -7.49 0.68
N GLN A 31 -0.02 -7.66 0.10
CA GLN A 31 -0.20 -8.18 -1.26
C GLN A 31 0.40 -7.24 -2.32
N SER A 32 0.28 -5.93 -2.10
CA SER A 32 0.80 -4.89 -3.01
C SER A 32 2.23 -4.43 -2.67
N ARG A 33 2.89 -5.08 -1.70
CA ARG A 33 4.22 -4.68 -1.20
C ARG A 33 5.26 -4.74 -2.32
N LYS A 34 5.93 -3.62 -2.55
CA LYS A 34 7.09 -3.56 -3.45
C LYS A 34 8.34 -4.15 -2.77
N LYS A 35 9.25 -4.71 -3.57
CA LYS A 35 10.56 -5.11 -3.06
C LYS A 35 11.32 -3.88 -2.60
N ILE A 36 12.08 -4.04 -1.51
CA ILE A 36 13.06 -3.06 -1.08
C ILE A 36 14.34 -3.51 -1.76
N ASP A 37 14.73 -2.79 -2.81
CA ASP A 37 16.02 -2.94 -3.48
C ASP A 37 17.05 -2.01 -2.82
#